data_AF-A0A535DZF9-F1
#
_entry.id   AF-A0A535DZF9-F1
#
_cell.length_a   1.000
_cell.length_b   1.000
_cell.length_c   1.000
_cell.angle_alpha   90.00
_cell.angle_beta   90.00
_cell.angle_gamma   90.00
#
_symmetry.space_group_name_H-M   'P 1'
#
loop_
_entity.id
_entity.type
_entity.pdbx_description
1 polymer ?
#
loop_
_entity_poly.entity_id
_entity_poly.type
_entity_poly.pdbx_seq_one_letter_code
_entity_poly.pdbx_strand_id
1 'polypeptide(L)'
;MSVVRRVVAPNPGPYTGPGTNTWLIDAGSVAVVIDPGPEDDAHLAAIDRALKGTTVAVVLVTHSHPDHLPLAERVASKHRASVRRFPELADGDVVRAGNLNITALHTPGHSADHLAFW
;
A
#
# COMPACT_ATOMS: atom_id res chain seq x y z
N MET A 1 -18.60 4.99 7.14
CA MET A 1 -17.46 5.85 6.77
C MET A 1 -16.24 4.96 6.72
N SER A 2 -15.41 5.07 5.67
CA SER A 2 -14.11 4.41 5.62
C SER A 2 -13.14 5.17 6.54
N VAL A 3 -12.33 4.43 7.30
CA VAL A 3 -11.31 4.99 8.17
C VAL A 3 -9.97 4.83 7.46
N VAL A 4 -9.24 5.95 7.29
CA VAL A 4 -7.90 5.96 6.71
C VAL A 4 -6.89 6.16 7.83
N ARG A 5 -5.94 5.24 7.93
CA ARG A 5 -4.87 5.27 8.93
C ARG A 5 -3.52 5.31 8.24
N ARG A 6 -2.53 5.88 8.93
CA ARG A 6 -1.19 6.08 8.42
C ARG A 6 -0.17 5.47 9.37
N VAL A 7 0.75 4.68 8.82
CA VAL A 7 1.93 4.16 9.51
C VAL A 7 3.15 4.70 8.76
N VAL A 8 4.01 5.45 9.45
CA VAL A 8 5.18 6.08 8.82
C VAL A 8 6.38 5.14 9.00
N ALA A 9 7.03 4.78 7.90
CA ALA A 9 8.24 3.97 7.92
C ALA A 9 9.40 4.74 8.59
N PRO A 10 10.30 4.05 9.32
CA PRO A 10 11.42 4.68 10.01
C PRO A 10 12.59 5.00 9.05
N ASN A 11 12.30 5.61 7.90
CA ASN A 11 13.25 5.91 6.83
C ASN A 11 13.29 7.41 6.46
N PRO A 12 13.49 8.35 7.41
CA PRO A 12 13.53 9.78 7.11
C PRO A 12 14.72 10.13 6.22
N GLY A 13 14.57 11.16 5.38
CA GLY A 13 15.63 11.58 4.46
C GLY A 13 15.21 12.68 3.49
N PRO A 14 16.14 13.16 2.65
CA PRO A 14 15.87 14.23 1.67
C PRO A 14 14.81 13.84 0.63
N TYR A 15 14.66 12.54 0.34
CA TYR A 15 13.67 12.03 -0.63
C TYR A 15 12.37 11.56 0.00
N THR A 16 12.41 11.12 1.26
CA THR A 16 11.28 10.51 1.99
C THR A 16 10.68 11.44 3.05
N GLY A 17 11.26 12.62 3.26
CA GLY A 17 10.84 13.56 4.29
C GLY A 17 10.91 12.93 5.69
N PRO A 18 9.82 12.96 6.49
CA PRO A 18 9.76 12.26 7.77
C PRO A 18 9.80 10.73 7.68
N GLY A 19 9.63 10.16 6.49
CA GLY A 19 9.50 8.73 6.22
C GLY A 19 8.35 8.44 5.25
N THR A 20 8.41 7.29 4.59
CA THR A 20 7.37 6.87 3.64
C THR A 20 6.07 6.58 4.40
N ASN A 21 4.95 7.06 3.86
CA ASN A 21 3.63 6.83 4.44
C ASN A 21 3.03 5.55 3.88
N THR A 22 2.87 4.54 4.74
CA THR A 22 2.01 3.39 4.45
C THR A 22 0.58 3.72 4.87
N TRP A 23 -0.36 3.58 3.94
CA TRP A 23 -1.78 3.84 4.19
C TRP A 23 -2.53 2.54 4.43
N LEU A 24 -3.36 2.51 5.47
CA LEU A 24 -4.26 1.40 5.79
C LEU A 24 -5.69 1.92 5.69
N ILE A 25 -6.45 1.38 4.74
CA ILE A 25 -7.81 1.85 4.44
C ILE A 25 -8.79 0.77 4.84
N ASP A 26 -9.66 1.08 5.80
CA ASP A 26 -10.71 0.16 6.24
C ASP A 26 -11.84 0.12 5.22
N ALA A 27 -12.18 -1.10 4.78
CA ALA A 27 -13.12 -1.37 3.70
C ALA A 27 -14.21 -2.37 4.15
N GLY A 28 -14.83 -2.09 5.31
CA GLY A 28 -15.80 -2.99 5.93
C GLY A 28 -15.11 -4.06 6.77
N SER A 29 -15.21 -5.33 6.37
CA SER A 29 -14.59 -6.46 7.09
C SER A 29 -13.12 -6.70 6.70
N VAL A 30 -12.61 -5.95 5.73
CA VAL A 30 -11.24 -6.07 5.21
C VAL A 30 -10.55 -4.70 5.19
N ALA A 31 -9.23 -4.70 4.99
CA ALA A 31 -8.44 -3.50 4.76
C ALA A 31 -7.61 -3.59 3.48
N VAL A 32 -7.26 -2.42 2.94
CA VAL A 32 -6.29 -2.24 1.86
C VAL A 32 -5.03 -1.61 2.44
N VAL A 33 -3.87 -2.12 2.05
CA VAL A 33 -2.56 -1.53 2.38
C VAL A 33 -2.02 -0.86 1.12
N ILE A 34 -1.51 0.37 1.23
CA ILE A 34 -0.85 1.08 0.12
C ILE A 34 0.56 1.47 0.54
N ASP A 35 1.55 1.13 -0.30
CA ASP A 35 2.97 1.45 -0.14
C ASP A 35 3.54 1.02 1.22
N PRO A 36 3.75 -0.29 1.43
CA PRO A 36 4.19 -0.83 2.71
C PRO A 36 5.62 -0.46 3.08
N GLY A 37 6.36 0.26 2.24
CA GLY A 37 7.62 0.86 2.64
C GLY A 37 8.87 0.09 2.18
N PRO A 38 10.07 0.51 2.65
CA PRO A 38 11.30 -0.25 2.45
C PRO A 38 11.29 -1.57 3.25
N GLU A 39 12.23 -2.46 2.94
CA GLU A 39 12.46 -3.70 3.70
C GLU A 39 12.95 -3.39 5.12
N ASP A 40 11.99 -3.23 6.06
CA ASP A 40 12.23 -2.92 7.46
C ASP A 40 11.29 -3.75 8.37
N ASP A 41 11.88 -4.55 9.26
CA ASP A 41 11.15 -5.44 10.16
C ASP A 41 10.34 -4.71 11.23
N ALA A 42 10.81 -3.54 11.69
CA ALA A 42 10.12 -2.74 12.69
C ALA A 42 8.86 -2.10 12.10
N HIS A 43 8.93 -1.69 10.83
CA HIS A 43 7.81 -1.17 10.06
C HIS A 43 6.79 -2.26 9.74
N LEU A 44 7.23 -3.47 9.33
CA LEU A 44 6.34 -4.63 9.17
C LEU A 44 5.56 -4.89 10.47
N ALA A 45 6.26 -4.91 11.61
CA ALA A 45 5.62 -5.11 12.91
C ALA A 45 4.65 -3.96 13.27
N ALA A 46 4.93 -2.72 12.85
CA ALA A 46 4.03 -1.58 13.06
C ALA A 46 2.75 -1.69 12.20
N ILE A 47 2.89 -2.06 10.93
CA ILE A 47 1.77 -2.36 10.03
C ILE A 47 0.91 -3.48 10.62
N ASP A 48 1.52 -4.58 11.08
CA ASP A 48 0.80 -5.72 11.67
C ASP A 48 0.02 -5.33 12.94
N ARG A 49 0.64 -4.53 13.82
CA ARG A 49 -0.05 -4.03 15.02
C ARG A 49 -1.27 -3.18 14.64
N ALA A 50 -1.13 -2.34 13.62
CA ALA A 50 -2.22 -1.52 13.14
C ALA A 50 -3.31 -2.37 12.46
N LEU A 51 -2.97 -3.46 11.78
CA LEU A 51 -3.92 -4.37 11.13
C LEU A 51 -4.51 -5.44 12.06
N LYS A 52 -4.19 -5.43 13.36
CA LYS A 52 -4.63 -6.46 14.30
C LYS A 52 -6.14 -6.70 14.23
N GLY A 53 -6.53 -7.94 13.96
CA GLY A 53 -7.94 -8.35 13.85
C GLY A 53 -8.61 -7.99 12.52
N THR A 54 -7.86 -7.48 11.55
CA THR A 54 -8.35 -7.10 10.22
C THR A 54 -7.78 -8.04 9.15
N THR A 55 -8.62 -8.47 8.22
CA THR A 55 -8.15 -9.22 7.04
C THR A 55 -7.67 -8.23 5.98
N VAL A 56 -6.46 -8.40 5.45
CA VAL A 56 -6.00 -7.60 4.30
C VAL A 56 -6.55 -8.21 3.03
N ALA A 57 -7.28 -7.42 2.24
CA ALA A 57 -7.78 -7.85 0.95
C ALA A 57 -6.69 -7.80 -0.13
N VAL A 58 -5.90 -6.73 -0.12
CA VAL A 58 -4.89 -6.45 -1.16
C VAL A 58 -3.84 -5.48 -0.64
N VAL A 59 -2.62 -5.63 -1.14
CA VAL A 59 -1.53 -4.66 -1.02
C VAL A 59 -1.39 -3.95 -2.36
N LEU A 60 -1.56 -2.64 -2.38
CA LEU A 60 -1.34 -1.81 -3.56
C LEU A 60 0.01 -1.12 -3.46
N VAL A 61 0.70 -1.00 -4.59
CA VAL A 61 1.95 -0.23 -4.68
C VAL A 61 1.82 0.81 -5.77
N THR A 62 2.14 2.05 -5.43
CA THR A 62 2.07 3.20 -6.35
C THR A 62 3.13 3.09 -7.43
N HIS A 63 4.38 2.77 -7.06
CA HIS A 63 5.50 2.62 -8.01
C HIS A 63 6.66 1.82 -7.42
N SER A 64 7.62 1.42 -8.27
CA SER A 64 8.71 0.51 -7.90
C SER A 64 9.87 1.13 -7.13
N HIS A 65 9.76 2.37 -6.63
CA HIS A 65 10.88 2.95 -5.89
C HIS A 65 11.15 2.21 -4.57
N PRO A 66 12.43 2.21 -4.10
CA PRO A 66 12.86 1.38 -2.97
C PRO A 66 12.21 1.73 -1.63
N ASP A 67 11.63 2.91 -1.50
CA ASP A 67 10.96 3.33 -0.30
C ASP A 67 9.47 2.95 -0.28
N HIS A 68 8.90 2.44 -1.38
CA HIS A 68 7.49 2.04 -1.49
C HIS A 68 7.28 0.53 -1.64
N LEU A 69 8.01 -0.11 -2.55
CA LEU A 69 7.77 -1.49 -3.01
C LEU A 69 8.33 -2.61 -2.13
N PRO A 70 9.57 -2.53 -1.60
CA PRO A 70 10.29 -3.74 -1.17
C PRO A 70 9.54 -4.61 -0.15
N LEU A 71 8.82 -4.01 0.81
CA LEU A 71 8.11 -4.77 1.85
C LEU A 71 6.79 -5.41 1.39
N ALA A 72 6.34 -5.15 0.16
CA ALA A 72 5.00 -5.50 -0.30
C ALA A 72 4.71 -7.00 -0.29
N GLU A 73 5.63 -7.81 -0.81
CA GLU A 73 5.45 -9.26 -0.87
C GLU A 73 5.46 -9.89 0.54
N ARG A 74 6.24 -9.35 1.47
CA ARG A 74 6.26 -9.83 2.85
C ARG A 74 4.95 -9.53 3.58
N VAL A 75 4.40 -8.31 3.41
CA VAL A 75 3.07 -7.95 3.94
C VAL A 75 2.00 -8.84 3.30
N ALA A 76 1.97 -8.94 1.97
CA ALA A 76 0.98 -9.73 1.26
C ALA A 76 1.02 -11.21 1.70
N SER A 77 2.20 -11.83 1.73
CA SER A 77 2.38 -13.22 2.16
C SER A 77 1.91 -13.45 3.60
N LYS A 78 2.27 -12.55 4.53
CA LYS A 78 1.91 -12.66 5.95
C LYS A 78 0.40 -12.57 6.17
N HIS A 79 -0.28 -11.73 5.38
CA HIS A 79 -1.72 -11.52 5.47
C HIS A 79 -2.54 -12.36 4.46
N ARG A 80 -1.90 -13.25 3.70
CA ARG A 80 -2.52 -14.08 2.65
C ARG A 80 -3.27 -13.24 1.59
N ALA A 81 -2.72 -12.07 1.28
CA ALA A 81 -3.18 -11.17 0.24
C ALA A 81 -2.28 -11.26 -1.01
N SER A 82 -2.62 -10.51 -2.07
CA SER A 82 -1.76 -10.29 -3.23
C SER A 82 -1.26 -8.86 -3.28
N VAL A 83 -0.09 -8.68 -3.90
CA VAL A 83 0.38 -7.36 -4.34
C VAL A 83 -0.23 -7.05 -5.71
N ARG A 84 -0.72 -5.84 -5.90
CA ARG A 84 -1.20 -5.32 -7.19
C ARG A 84 -0.55 -3.98 -7.49
N ARG A 85 -0.01 -3.82 -8.70
CA ARG A 85 0.73 -2.63 -9.15
C ARG A 85 0.81 -2.60 -10.68
N PHE A 86 1.33 -1.53 -11.27
CA PHE A 86 1.64 -1.51 -12.69
C PHE A 86 2.68 -2.59 -13.07
N PRO A 87 2.58 -3.27 -14.22
CA PRO A 87 1.55 -3.13 -15.26
C PRO A 87 0.32 -4.04 -15.07
N GLU A 88 0.20 -4.74 -13.94
CA GLU A 88 -0.94 -5.62 -13.63
C GLU A 88 -2.24 -4.85 -13.34
N LEU A 89 -2.10 -3.57 -12.95
CA LEU A 89 -3.17 -2.59 -12.92
C LEU A 89 -2.87 -1.54 -14.00
N ALA A 90 -3.78 -1.43 -14.98
CA ALA A 90 -3.77 -0.40 -16.00
C ALA A 90 -4.60 0.82 -15.56
N ASP A 91 -4.51 1.90 -16.34
CA ASP A 91 -5.34 3.09 -16.13
C ASP A 91 -6.84 2.74 -16.20
N GLY A 92 -7.60 3.19 -15.20
CA GLY A 92 -9.03 2.95 -15.08
C GLY A 92 -9.42 1.59 -14.50
N ASP A 93 -8.46 0.68 -14.23
CA ASP A 93 -8.77 -0.59 -13.58
C ASP A 93 -9.31 -0.37 -12.16
N VAL A 94 -10.29 -1.18 -11.77
CA VAL A 94 -10.95 -1.07 -10.46
C VAL A 94 -10.59 -2.26 -9.58
N VAL A 95 -9.92 -1.99 -8.47
CA VAL A 95 -9.68 -2.93 -7.38
C VAL A 95 -10.85 -2.90 -6.41
N ARG A 96 -11.57 -4.02 -6.31
CA ARG A 96 -12.69 -4.19 -5.37
C ARG A 96 -12.17 -4.78 -4.07
N ALA A 97 -12.40 -4.09 -2.96
CA ALA A 97 -12.02 -4.56 -1.62
C ALA A 97 -13.16 -4.25 -0.65
N GLY A 98 -13.86 -5.29 -0.18
CA GLY A 98 -15.00 -5.13 0.71
C GLY A 98 -16.06 -4.17 0.16
N ASN A 99 -16.24 -3.01 0.80
CA ASN A 99 -17.18 -1.98 0.35
C ASN A 99 -16.55 -0.82 -0.46
N LEU A 100 -15.27 -0.93 -0.85
CA LEU A 100 -14.55 0.06 -1.65
C LEU A 100 -14.35 -0.42 -3.09
N ASN A 101 -14.43 0.54 -4.01
CA ASN A 101 -13.98 0.43 -5.39
C ASN A 101 -12.85 1.44 -5.58
N ILE A 102 -11.61 0.96 -5.69
CA ILE A 102 -10.42 1.80 -5.82
C ILE A 102 -10.01 1.81 -7.29
N THR A 103 -9.99 2.98 -7.91
CA THR A 103 -9.60 3.16 -9.31
C THR A 103 -8.11 3.41 -9.40
N ALA A 104 -7.40 2.62 -10.20
CA ALA A 104 -6.01 2.89 -10.56
C ALA A 104 -5.96 3.98 -11.63
N LEU A 105 -5.18 5.02 -11.40
CA LEU A 105 -4.94 6.11 -12.34
C LEU A 105 -3.46 6.09 -12.73
N HIS A 106 -3.15 5.75 -13.98
CA HIS A 106 -1.77 5.73 -14.46
C HIS A 106 -1.29 7.17 -14.63
N THR A 107 -0.35 7.56 -13.78
CA THR A 107 0.11 8.95 -13.66
C THR A 107 1.62 9.02 -13.85
N PRO A 108 2.13 8.65 -15.05
CA PRO A 108 3.56 8.62 -15.31
C PRO A 108 4.17 10.03 -15.24
N GLY A 109 5.44 10.10 -14.88
CA GLY A 109 6.21 11.34 -14.80
C GLY A 109 7.28 11.24 -13.72
N HIS A 110 6.86 11.10 -12.46
CA HIS A 110 7.75 10.78 -11.35
C HIS A 110 8.44 9.43 -11.54
N SER A 111 7.67 8.41 -11.92
CA SER A 111 8.17 7.14 -12.46
C SER A 111 7.28 6.69 -13.63
N ALA A 112 7.79 5.80 -14.49
CA ALA A 112 7.05 5.29 -15.65
C ALA A 112 5.88 4.38 -15.26
N ASP A 113 5.96 3.76 -14.07
CA ASP A 113 5.02 2.78 -13.54
C ASP A 113 4.08 3.36 -12.46
N HIS A 114 4.06 4.69 -12.29
CA HIS A 114 3.35 5.33 -11.19
C HIS A 114 1.81 5.23 -11.33
N LEU A 115 1.17 4.75 -10.27
CA LEU A 115 -0.28 4.74 -10.09
C LEU A 115 -0.68 5.66 -8.93
N ALA A 116 -1.76 6.42 -9.13
CA ALA A 116 -2.55 6.98 -8.06
C ALA A 116 -3.80 6.12 -7.84
N PHE A 117 -4.36 6.16 -6.63
CA PHE A 117 -5.54 5.39 -6.26
C PHE A 117 -6.66 6.34 -5.80
N TRP A 118 -7.80 6.28 -6.48
CA TRP A 118 -9.00 7.10 -6.22
C TRP A 118 -10.15 6.27 -5.65
#